data_AF-A0A2V1IQ00-F1
#
_entry.id   AF-A0A2V1IQ00-F1
#
_cell.length_a   1.000
_cell.length_b   1.000
_cell.length_c   1.000
_cell.angle_alpha   90.00
_cell.angle_beta   90.00
_cell.angle_gamma   90.00
#
_symmetry.space_group_name_H-M   'P 1'
#
loop_
_entity.id
_entity.type
_entity.pdbx_description
1 polymer ?
#
loop_
_entity_poly.entity_id
_entity_poly.type
_entity_poly.pdbx_seq_one_letter_code
_entity_poly.pdbx_strand_id
1 'polypeptide(L)'
;MDEYHLCPLDDIGNPKYEFYFLYKNGRCFCKEFIDSLQQKSDIDELAELLAIMGKVDNNNLPQSKYRHITGGKRDRKDVYEFKTKHLRLYAIKKEPDNYLVVAGYKKGQDKDIAKVFRHFNYIPDRIAIKDESDEVEAGKDSGSDDVK
;
A
#
# COMPACT_ATOMS: atom_id res chain seq x y z
N MET A 1 17.02 13.09 3.56
CA MET A 1 16.70 11.71 4.01
C MET A 1 15.24 11.51 3.71
N ASP A 2 14.83 10.34 3.21
CA ASP A 2 13.41 10.08 2.96
C ASP A 2 12.64 10.01 4.31
N GLU A 3 11.49 10.67 4.39
CA GLU A 3 10.56 10.58 5.51
C GLU A 3 9.54 9.46 5.25
N TYR A 4 9.22 8.69 6.29
CA TYR A 4 8.22 7.63 6.23
C TYR A 4 7.26 7.73 7.41
N HIS A 5 5.99 7.44 7.15
CA HIS A 5 5.00 7.17 8.17
C HIS A 5 4.00 6.12 7.69
N LEU A 6 3.32 5.49 8.64
CA LEU A 6 2.29 4.50 8.42
C LEU A 6 0.93 5.11 8.76
N CYS A 7 -0.05 4.84 7.94
CA CYS A 7 -1.45 5.12 8.25
C CYS A 7 -2.21 3.80 8.32
N PRO A 8 -2.94 3.50 9.42
CA PRO A 8 -3.74 2.29 9.52
C PRO A 8 -4.72 2.15 8.36
N LEU A 9 -4.88 0.93 7.85
CA LEU A 9 -5.99 0.55 6.99
C LEU A 9 -6.96 -0.29 7.82
N ASP A 10 -8.00 0.38 8.29
CA ASP A 10 -9.01 -0.23 9.15
C ASP A 10 -9.89 -1.24 8.39
N ASP A 11 -10.67 -2.02 9.15
CA ASP A 11 -11.74 -2.89 8.65
C ASP A 11 -11.34 -4.03 7.69
N ILE A 12 -10.05 -4.41 7.64
CA ILE A 12 -9.62 -5.62 6.90
C ILE A 12 -10.10 -6.90 7.59
N GLY A 13 -10.28 -6.87 8.92
CA GLY A 13 -10.79 -8.01 9.70
C GLY A 13 -9.84 -9.22 9.74
N ASN A 14 -8.53 -9.01 9.55
CA ASN A 14 -7.53 -10.06 9.69
C ASN A 14 -7.14 -10.20 11.18
N PRO A 15 -7.29 -11.38 11.80
CA PRO A 15 -7.03 -11.56 13.24
C PRO A 15 -5.53 -11.61 13.60
N LYS A 16 -4.63 -11.65 12.61
CA LYS A 16 -3.21 -11.92 12.80
C LYS A 16 -2.31 -10.79 12.32
N TYR A 17 -2.72 -10.08 11.29
CA TYR A 17 -1.90 -9.06 10.64
C TYR A 17 -2.64 -7.74 10.58
N GLU A 18 -1.93 -6.67 10.93
CA GLU A 18 -2.36 -5.31 10.69
C GLU A 18 -1.89 -4.83 9.31
N PHE A 19 -2.66 -3.94 8.70
CA PHE A 19 -2.37 -3.40 7.38
C PHE A 19 -2.24 -1.89 7.46
N TYR A 20 -1.22 -1.35 6.79
CA TYR A 20 -0.95 0.08 6.80
C TYR A 20 -0.65 0.58 5.40
N PHE A 21 -1.14 1.76 5.05
CA PHE A 21 -0.59 2.51 3.93
C PHE A 21 0.79 3.06 4.32
N LEU A 22 1.81 2.78 3.52
CA LEU A 22 3.13 3.38 3.70
C LEU A 22 3.21 4.68 2.92
N TYR A 23 3.39 5.76 3.65
CA TYR A 23 3.72 7.06 3.08
C TYR A 23 5.23 7.23 3.00
N LYS A 24 5.68 7.85 1.92
CA LYS A 24 7.06 8.24 1.68
C LYS A 24 7.07 9.68 1.20
N ASN A 25 7.75 10.56 1.93
CA ASN A 25 7.84 12.00 1.63
C ASN A 25 6.45 12.62 1.40
N GLY A 26 5.51 12.34 2.30
CA GLY A 26 4.13 12.84 2.23
C GLY A 26 3.25 12.23 1.14
N ARG A 27 3.69 11.17 0.45
CA ARG A 27 2.92 10.51 -0.62
C ARG A 27 2.73 9.03 -0.38
N CYS A 28 1.54 8.51 -0.68
CA CYS A 28 1.27 7.08 -0.69
C CYS A 28 0.82 6.62 -2.08
N PHE A 29 1.69 5.93 -2.83
CA PHE A 29 1.34 5.45 -4.19
C PHE A 29 0.19 4.44 -4.20
N CYS A 30 0.03 3.67 -3.13
CA CYS A 30 -1.07 2.72 -3.01
C CYS A 30 -2.41 3.46 -2.88
N LYS A 31 -2.49 4.42 -1.95
CA LYS A 31 -3.69 5.22 -1.71
C LYS A 31 -4.03 6.11 -2.92
N GLU A 32 -3.03 6.78 -3.50
CA GLU A 32 -3.22 7.56 -4.74
C GLU A 32 -3.87 6.75 -5.87
N PHE A 33 -3.49 5.47 -6.03
CA PHE A 33 -4.12 4.60 -7.02
C PHE A 33 -5.55 4.23 -6.62
N ILE A 34 -5.77 3.83 -5.36
CA ILE A 34 -7.10 3.45 -4.86
C ILE A 34 -8.09 4.61 -4.99
N ASP A 35 -7.69 5.81 -4.57
CA ASP A 35 -8.51 7.02 -4.66
C ASP A 35 -8.80 7.43 -6.11
N SER A 36 -7.96 7.02 -7.07
CA SER A 36 -8.16 7.28 -8.49
C SER A 36 -9.18 6.35 -9.16
N LEU A 37 -9.62 5.27 -8.50
CA LEU A 37 -10.60 4.34 -9.06
C LEU A 37 -11.99 5.01 -9.11
N GLN A 38 -12.56 5.10 -10.31
CA GLN A 38 -13.87 5.73 -10.53
C GLN A 38 -14.93 4.74 -11.02
N GLN A 39 -14.51 3.62 -11.63
CA GLN A 39 -15.44 2.65 -12.20
C GLN A 39 -15.98 1.72 -11.12
N LYS A 40 -17.30 1.50 -11.12
CA LYS A 40 -17.95 0.58 -10.17
C LYS A 40 -17.31 -0.81 -10.17
N SER A 41 -16.94 -1.35 -11.34
CA SER A 41 -16.28 -2.65 -11.43
C SER A 41 -14.94 -2.69 -10.71
N ASP A 42 -14.18 -1.60 -10.74
CA ASP A 42 -12.89 -1.52 -10.06
C ASP A 42 -13.08 -1.41 -8.54
N ILE A 43 -14.09 -0.66 -8.10
CA ILE A 43 -14.45 -0.54 -6.68
C ILE A 43 -14.92 -1.88 -6.11
N ASP A 44 -15.79 -2.59 -6.83
CA ASP A 44 -16.27 -3.92 -6.43
C ASP A 44 -15.10 -4.92 -6.39
N GLU A 45 -14.15 -4.82 -7.33
CA GLU A 45 -12.95 -5.65 -7.34
C GLU A 45 -11.94 -5.30 -6.24
N LEU A 46 -11.84 -4.02 -5.86
CA LEU A 46 -11.06 -3.59 -4.70
C LEU A 46 -11.62 -4.22 -3.42
N ALA A 47 -12.93 -4.23 -3.24
CA ALA A 47 -13.56 -4.91 -2.10
C ALA A 47 -13.24 -6.42 -2.06
N GLU A 48 -13.22 -7.10 -3.21
CA GLU A 48 -12.75 -8.50 -3.29
C GLU A 48 -11.28 -8.63 -2.86
N LEU A 49 -10.43 -7.69 -3.27
CA LEU A 49 -9.01 -7.67 -2.93
C LEU A 49 -8.77 -7.47 -1.43
N LEU A 50 -9.49 -6.54 -0.80
CA LEU A 50 -9.44 -6.32 0.65
C LEU A 50 -9.94 -7.55 1.43
N ALA A 51 -11.00 -8.21 0.95
CA ALA A 51 -11.47 -9.46 1.54
C ALA A 51 -10.46 -10.62 1.43
N ILE A 52 -9.60 -10.61 0.41
CA ILE A 52 -8.48 -11.56 0.30
C ILE A 52 -7.41 -11.25 1.35
N MET A 53 -7.09 -9.98 1.58
CA MET A 53 -6.16 -9.54 2.63
C MET A 53 -6.67 -9.95 4.03
N GLY A 54 -7.98 -9.86 4.29
CA GLY A 54 -8.59 -10.35 5.53
C GLY A 54 -8.40 -11.85 5.79
N LYS A 55 -8.19 -12.64 4.73
CA LYS A 55 -8.05 -14.11 4.81
C LYS A 55 -6.61 -14.61 4.81
N VAL A 56 -5.63 -13.73 4.55
CA VAL A 56 -4.25 -14.17 4.44
C VAL A 56 -3.72 -14.59 5.80
N ASP A 57 -3.16 -15.80 5.85
CA ASP A 57 -2.36 -16.30 6.97
C ASP A 57 -1.08 -16.91 6.42
N ASN A 58 0.03 -16.16 6.54
CA ASN A 58 1.31 -16.54 5.96
C ASN A 58 1.16 -16.70 4.44
N ASN A 59 1.48 -17.87 3.90
CA ASN A 59 1.40 -18.19 2.47
C ASN A 59 0.29 -19.23 2.19
N ASN A 60 -0.77 -19.24 3.00
CA ASN A 60 -1.85 -20.23 2.91
C ASN A 60 -2.78 -20.05 1.69
N LEU A 61 -2.76 -18.88 1.05
CA LEU A 61 -3.61 -18.59 -0.10
C LEU A 61 -3.02 -19.12 -1.41
N PRO A 62 -3.85 -19.48 -2.41
CA PRO A 62 -3.38 -19.88 -3.72
C PRO A 62 -2.49 -18.82 -4.36
N GLN A 63 -1.48 -19.27 -5.13
CA GLN A 63 -0.56 -18.37 -5.83
C GLN A 63 -1.28 -17.39 -6.77
N SER A 64 -2.48 -17.74 -7.25
CA SER A 64 -3.33 -16.86 -8.07
C SER A 64 -3.88 -15.64 -7.32
N LYS A 65 -3.93 -15.69 -5.98
CA LYS A 65 -4.47 -14.65 -5.10
C LYS A 65 -3.40 -13.95 -4.26
N TYR A 66 -2.35 -14.65 -3.85
CA TYR A 66 -1.27 -14.11 -3.03
C TYR A 66 0.05 -14.81 -3.35
N ARG A 67 1.14 -14.07 -3.51
CA ARG A 67 2.47 -14.65 -3.74
C ARG A 67 3.60 -13.72 -3.35
N HIS A 68 4.77 -14.29 -3.07
CA HIS A 68 6.04 -13.56 -3.02
C HIS A 68 6.43 -13.06 -4.41
N ILE A 69 7.08 -11.89 -4.47
CA ILE A 69 7.59 -11.28 -5.70
C ILE A 69 9.10 -11.08 -5.58
N THR A 70 9.82 -11.34 -6.67
CA THR A 70 11.27 -11.17 -6.71
C THR A 70 11.69 -9.88 -7.43
N GLY A 71 12.71 -9.22 -6.89
CA GLY A 71 13.31 -7.99 -7.43
C GLY A 71 14.58 -8.22 -8.25
N GLY A 72 14.91 -9.48 -8.53
CA GLY A 72 16.16 -9.87 -9.19
C GLY A 72 17.39 -9.46 -8.39
N LYS A 73 18.13 -8.42 -8.83
CA LYS A 73 19.33 -7.94 -8.12
C LYS A 73 19.03 -7.11 -6.87
N ARG A 74 17.80 -6.62 -6.72
CA ARG A 74 17.32 -5.84 -5.57
C ARG A 74 16.35 -6.66 -4.73
N ASP A 75 16.57 -7.96 -4.68
CA ASP A 75 15.56 -8.86 -4.15
C ASP A 75 15.36 -8.65 -2.65
N ARG A 76 14.09 -8.70 -2.25
CA ARG A 76 13.66 -8.64 -0.87
C ARG A 76 12.77 -9.83 -0.58
N LYS A 77 13.06 -10.53 0.51
CA LYS A 77 12.30 -11.72 0.92
C LYS A 77 10.92 -11.40 1.48
N ASP A 78 10.65 -10.13 1.76
CA ASP A 78 9.46 -9.65 2.43
C ASP A 78 8.49 -8.90 1.49
N VAL A 79 8.61 -9.03 0.16
CA VAL A 79 7.69 -8.38 -0.78
C VAL A 79 6.66 -9.37 -1.32
N TYR A 80 5.39 -9.02 -1.15
CA TYR A 80 4.27 -9.86 -1.54
C TYR A 80 3.25 -9.10 -2.39
N GLU A 81 2.50 -9.84 -3.18
CA GLU A 81 1.47 -9.33 -4.09
C GLU A 81 0.14 -10.02 -3.82
N PHE A 82 -0.87 -9.21 -3.48
CA PHE A 82 -2.28 -9.58 -3.48
C PHE A 82 -2.89 -9.34 -4.87
N LYS A 83 -3.78 -10.25 -5.29
CA LYS A 83 -4.29 -10.28 -6.67
C LYS A 83 -5.77 -10.61 -6.77
N THR A 84 -6.43 -9.84 -7.62
CA THR A 84 -7.73 -10.15 -8.22
C THR A 84 -7.59 -10.16 -9.75
N LYS A 85 -8.68 -10.10 -10.50
CA LYS A 85 -8.69 -10.27 -11.97
C LYS A 85 -7.75 -9.26 -12.64
N HIS A 86 -8.00 -7.99 -12.35
CA HIS A 86 -7.35 -6.80 -12.89
C HIS A 86 -6.52 -6.05 -11.86
N LEU A 87 -6.82 -6.12 -10.56
CA LEU A 87 -6.10 -5.32 -9.55
C LEU A 87 -4.95 -6.10 -8.87
N ARG A 88 -3.87 -5.37 -8.58
CA ARG A 88 -2.68 -5.84 -7.87
C ARG A 88 -2.39 -4.88 -6.73
N LEU A 89 -2.05 -5.41 -5.57
CA LEU A 89 -1.60 -4.63 -4.42
C LEU A 89 -0.33 -5.26 -3.87
N TYR A 90 0.70 -4.44 -3.71
CA TYR A 90 2.03 -4.84 -3.27
C TYR A 90 2.24 -4.43 -1.83
N ALA A 91 2.69 -5.38 -1.02
CA ALA A 91 2.95 -5.21 0.39
C ALA A 91 4.38 -5.59 0.75
N ILE A 92 4.94 -4.90 1.73
CA ILE A 92 6.13 -5.31 2.46
C ILE A 92 5.67 -5.94 3.77
N LYS A 93 5.92 -7.24 3.95
CA LYS A 93 5.55 -8.00 5.15
C LYS A 93 6.61 -7.80 6.25
N LYS A 94 6.30 -6.98 7.25
CA LYS A 94 7.10 -6.76 8.46
C LYS A 94 6.37 -7.35 9.66
N GLU A 95 6.43 -8.67 9.80
CA GLU A 95 5.61 -9.41 10.76
C GLU A 95 5.57 -8.74 12.16
N PRO A 96 4.36 -8.50 12.70
CA PRO A 96 3.04 -8.94 12.21
C PRO A 96 2.42 -8.05 11.11
N ASP A 97 3.05 -6.96 10.71
CA ASP A 97 2.41 -5.95 9.87
C ASP A 97 2.61 -6.18 8.37
N ASN A 98 1.70 -5.63 7.57
CA ASN A 98 1.83 -5.51 6.11
C ASN A 98 1.77 -4.03 5.70
N TYR A 99 2.86 -3.53 5.12
CA TYR A 99 2.94 -2.15 4.63
C TYR A 99 2.61 -2.11 3.14
N LEU A 100 1.46 -1.53 2.79
CA LEU A 100 0.97 -1.39 1.43
C LEU A 100 1.71 -0.23 0.74
N VAL A 101 2.44 -0.56 -0.33
CA VAL A 101 3.39 0.38 -0.94
C VAL A 101 2.97 0.86 -2.32
N VAL A 102 2.36 -0.01 -3.13
CA VAL A 102 1.93 0.27 -4.50
C VAL A 102 0.68 -0.54 -4.79
N ALA A 103 -0.26 0.03 -5.53
CA ALA A 103 -1.36 -0.70 -6.15
C ALA A 103 -1.46 -0.28 -7.63
N GLY A 104 -2.06 -1.15 -8.44
CA GLY A 104 -2.16 -0.93 -9.88
C GLY A 104 -2.97 -1.99 -10.61
N TYR A 105 -3.21 -1.74 -11.89
CA TYR A 105 -3.78 -2.75 -12.78
C TYR A 105 -2.73 -3.78 -13.22
N LYS A 106 -3.14 -5.03 -13.44
CA LYS A 106 -2.33 -6.14 -13.95
C LYS A 106 -1.53 -5.76 -15.20
N LYS A 107 -2.09 -4.94 -16.10
CA LYS A 107 -1.40 -4.47 -17.32
C LYS A 107 -0.16 -3.61 -17.03
N GLY A 108 -0.08 -2.98 -15.85
CA GLY A 108 1.05 -2.17 -15.39
C GLY A 108 2.02 -2.90 -14.45
N GLN A 109 1.80 -4.18 -14.18
CA GLN A 109 2.48 -4.97 -13.13
C GLN A 109 4.01 -4.83 -13.16
N ASP A 110 4.66 -4.96 -14.32
CA ASP A 110 6.13 -4.89 -14.40
C ASP A 110 6.67 -3.52 -13.95
N LYS A 111 5.94 -2.44 -14.28
CA LYS A 111 6.30 -1.08 -13.86
C LYS A 111 6.07 -0.89 -12.36
N ASP A 112 5.02 -1.47 -11.81
CA ASP A 112 4.72 -1.38 -10.39
C ASP A 112 5.70 -2.19 -9.56
N ILE A 113 6.07 -3.39 -9.99
CA ILE A 113 7.14 -4.19 -9.35
C ILE A 113 8.46 -3.42 -9.38
N ALA A 114 8.84 -2.84 -10.54
CA ALA A 114 10.03 -2.02 -10.63
C ALA A 114 9.97 -0.77 -9.71
N LYS A 115 8.79 -0.18 -9.55
CA LYS A 115 8.55 0.95 -8.63
C LYS A 115 8.78 0.51 -7.18
N VAL A 116 8.26 -0.64 -6.76
CA VAL A 116 8.47 -1.21 -5.42
C VAL A 116 9.97 -1.34 -5.13
N PHE A 117 10.70 -2.09 -5.95
CA PHE A 117 12.14 -2.34 -5.73
C PHE A 117 13.05 -1.15 -6.02
N ARG A 118 12.55 -0.07 -6.60
CA ARG A 118 13.31 1.18 -6.75
C ARG A 118 13.13 2.10 -5.54
N HIS A 119 11.91 2.25 -5.06
CA HIS A 119 11.57 3.29 -4.06
C HIS A 119 11.50 2.77 -2.64
N PHE A 120 11.28 1.48 -2.47
CA PHE A 120 11.09 0.83 -1.18
C PHE A 120 12.05 -0.34 -1.00
N ASN A 121 13.22 -0.32 -1.66
CA ASN A 121 14.24 -1.35 -1.41
C ASN A 121 14.82 -1.25 0.01
N TYR A 122 14.80 -0.05 0.56
CA TYR A 122 15.19 0.25 1.94
C TYR A 122 14.07 1.07 2.56
N ILE A 123 13.55 0.59 3.68
CA ILE A 123 12.64 1.33 4.56
C ILE A 123 13.23 1.24 5.98
N PRO A 124 13.03 2.25 6.84
CA PRO A 124 13.49 2.20 8.22
C PRO A 124 12.87 1.02 8.99
N ASP A 125 13.58 0.50 9.99
CA ASP A 125 13.05 -0.57 10.87
C ASP A 125 11.94 -0.09 11.79
N ARG A 126 11.92 1.22 12.11
CA ARG A 126 10.88 1.86 12.91
C ARG A 126 10.33 3.03 12.12
N ILE A 127 9.01 3.03 11.94
CA ILE A 127 8.27 4.04 11.21
C ILE A 127 7.12 4.50 12.12
N ALA A 128 6.92 5.81 12.23
CA ALA A 128 5.84 6.35 13.05
C ALA A 128 4.48 6.04 12.43
N ILE A 129 3.48 5.76 13.27
CA ILE A 129 2.07 5.64 12.86
C ILE A 129 1.43 7.02 13.05
N LYS A 130 0.63 7.45 12.08
CA LYS A 130 -0.17 8.69 12.09
C LYS A 130 -1.61 8.33 11.70
N ASP A 131 -2.59 8.97 12.29
CA ASP A 131 -4.00 8.79 11.91
C ASP A 131 -4.33 9.68 10.70
N GLU A 132 -5.27 9.27 9.83
CA GLU A 132 -5.65 10.07 8.64
C GLU A 132 -6.11 11.49 9.01
N SER A 133 -6.63 11.70 10.23
CA SER A 133 -7.05 13.01 10.72
C SER A 133 -5.89 14.00 10.93
N ASP A 134 -4.66 13.51 11.12
CA ASP A 134 -3.49 14.35 11.40
C ASP A 134 -2.91 14.99 10.12
N GLU A 135 -3.30 14.54 8.92
CA GLU A 135 -2.81 15.08 7.65
C GLU A 135 -3.61 16.28 7.12
N VAL A 136 -4.87 16.43 7.56
CA VAL A 136 -5.77 17.50 7.05
C VAL A 136 -5.37 18.88 7.58
N GLU A 137 -4.65 18.94 8.70
CA GLU A 137 -4.18 20.18 9.34
C GLU A 137 -2.89 20.75 8.68
N ALA A 138 -2.10 19.93 7.96
CA ALA A 138 -0.86 20.40 7.34
C ALA A 138 -1.05 21.10 5.98
N GLY A 139 -2.27 21.03 5.41
CA GLY A 139 -2.59 21.57 4.08
C GLY A 139 -3.37 22.87 4.06
N LYS A 140 -3.71 23.46 5.22
CA LYS A 140 -4.54 24.67 5.31
C LYS A 140 -3.81 25.95 5.71
N ASP A 141 -2.51 25.90 5.98
CA ASP A 141 -1.72 27.10 6.25
C ASP A 141 -0.96 27.58 4.99
N SER A 142 -1.73 27.98 3.99
CA SER A 142 -1.34 29.12 3.14
C SER A 142 -2.53 30.06 3.14
N GLY A 143 -2.74 30.65 4.32
CA GLY A 143 -3.71 31.71 4.54
C GLY A 143 -3.53 32.81 3.50
N SER A 144 -4.67 33.16 2.90
CA SER A 144 -4.89 34.40 2.19
C SER A 144 -4.24 35.58 2.92
N ASP A 145 -3.27 36.22 2.30
CA ASP A 145 -3.03 37.64 2.55
C ASP A 145 -3.99 38.43 1.68
N ASP A 146 -5.14 38.74 2.29
CA ASP A 146 -6.08 39.75 1.84
C ASP A 146 -5.49 41.15 2.03
N VAL A 147 -5.62 41.97 0.98
CA VAL A 147 -5.95 43.41 1.02
C VAL A 147 -4.85 44.40 1.45
N LYS A 148 -4.31 45.14 0.46
CA LYS A 148 -4.71 46.54 0.20
C LYS A 148 -4.35 47.00 -1.22
#